data_AF-A0A2D8CLU0-F1
#
_entry.id   AF-A0A2D8CLU0-F1
#
_cell.length_a   1.000
_cell.length_b   1.000
_cell.length_c   1.000
_cell.angle_alpha   90.00
_cell.angle_beta   90.00
_cell.angle_gamma   90.00
#
_symmetry.space_group_name_H-M   'P 1'
#
loop_
_entity.id
_entity.type
_entity.pdbx_description
1 polymer ?
#
loop_
_entity_poly.entity_id
_entity_poly.type
_entity_poly.pdbx_seq_one_letter_code
_entity_poly.pdbx_strand_id
1 'polypeptide(L)' 'MHWIWWVIIIVIILLVVFDVIPYRPKTDTTEDPLDILKKRFARGEIEHEEFEERKKILLQSN' A
#
# COMPACT_ATOMS: atom_id res chain seq x y z
N MET A 1 -4.33 23.38 -37.00
CA MET A 1 -3.25 23.04 -36.07
C MET A 1 -3.82 22.92 -34.64
N HIS A 2 -4.58 21.86 -34.35
CA HIS A 2 -5.23 21.67 -33.03
C HIS A 2 -4.65 20.51 -32.21
N TRP A 3 -3.78 19.71 -32.83
CA TRP A 3 -3.18 18.53 -32.20
C TRP A 3 -2.23 18.91 -31.05
N ILE A 4 -1.54 20.05 -31.15
CA ILE A 4 -0.65 20.57 -30.10
C ILE A 4 -1.42 20.88 -28.82
N TRP A 5 -2.64 21.40 -28.94
CA TRP A 5 -3.49 21.74 -27.81
C TRP A 5 -3.95 20.48 -27.05
N TRP A 6 -4.25 19.41 -27.79
CA TRP A 6 -4.56 18.09 -27.23
C TRP A 6 -3.38 17.46 -26.49
N VAL A 7 -2.16 17.62 -27.00
CA VAL A 7 -0.93 17.12 -26.32
C VAL A 7 -0.74 17.80 -24.97
N ILE A 8 -0.94 19.12 -24.90
CA ILE A 8 -0.83 19.87 -23.63
C ILE A 8 -1.87 19.39 -22.60
N ILE A 9 -3.11 19.17 -23.02
CA ILE A 9 -4.16 18.63 -22.14
C ILE A 9 -3.78 17.25 -21.60
N ILE A 10 -3.28 16.36 -22.45
CA ILE A 10 -2.89 14.99 -22.05
C ILE A 10 -1.78 15.04 -20.99
N VAL A 11 -0.78 15.92 -21.17
CA VAL A 11 0.31 16.07 -20.20
C VAL A 11 -0.22 16.53 -18.83
N ILE A 12 -1.14 17.49 -18.81
CA ILE A 12 -1.74 17.98 -17.56
C ILE A 12 -2.54 16.88 -16.86
N ILE A 13 -3.34 16.12 -17.61
CA ILE A 13 -4.11 14.99 -17.05
C ILE A 13 -3.17 13.95 -16.45
N LEU A 14 -2.08 13.61 -17.15
CA LEU A 14 -1.10 12.67 -16.62
C LEU A 14 -0.50 13.17 -15.30
N LEU A 15 -0.07 14.43 -15.21
CA LEU A 15 0.50 14.95 -13.96
C LEU A 15 -0.49 14.89 -12.78
N VAL A 16 -1.75 15.24 -13.00
CA VAL A 16 -2.79 15.17 -11.95
C VAL A 16 -3.06 13.72 -11.55
N VAL A 17 -3.13 12.80 -12.51
CA VAL A 17 -3.35 11.37 -12.24
C VAL A 17 -2.14 10.74 -11.53
N PHE A 18 -0.92 11.12 -11.88
CA PHE A 18 0.30 10.66 -11.22
C PHE A 18 0.44 11.18 -9.78
N ASP A 19 -0.06 12.37 -9.47
CA ASP A 19 -0.03 12.95 -8.11
C ASP A 19 -1.15 12.39 -7.22
N VAL A 20 -2.33 12.10 -7.81
CA VAL A 20 -3.51 11.62 -7.07
C VAL A 20 -3.53 10.11 -6.87
N ILE A 21 -2.87 9.33 -7.73
CA ILE A 21 -2.69 7.90 -7.47
C ILE A 21 -1.55 7.79 -6.46
N PRO A 22 -1.81 7.51 -5.16
CA PRO A 22 -0.74 7.01 -4.32
C PRO A 22 -0.24 5.78 -5.05
N TYR A 23 0.99 5.86 -5.55
CA TYR A 23 1.75 4.72 -6.01
C TYR A 23 1.89 3.85 -4.78
N ARG A 24 0.83 3.09 -4.44
CA ARG A 24 0.94 1.94 -3.57
C ARG A 24 1.76 1.02 -4.45
N PRO A 25 3.07 0.84 -4.20
CA PRO A 25 3.74 -0.26 -4.85
C PRO A 25 2.84 -1.45 -4.57
N LYS A 26 2.32 -2.07 -5.62
CA LYS A 26 1.80 -3.42 -5.49
C LYS A 26 3.03 -4.19 -5.02
N THR A 27 3.09 -4.43 -3.71
CA THR A 27 4.07 -5.31 -3.11
C THR A 27 3.66 -6.72 -3.49
N ASP A 28 3.77 -7.03 -4.78
CA ASP A 28 4.20 -8.35 -5.20
C ASP A 28 5.61 -8.47 -4.57
N THR A 29 5.93 -9.37 -3.63
CA THR A 29 5.72 -10.82 -3.69
C THR A 29 5.93 -11.53 -2.33
N THR A 30 5.78 -10.87 -1.19
CA THR A 30 5.75 -11.54 0.13
C THR A 30 5.01 -10.60 1.08
N GLU A 31 3.73 -10.86 1.38
CA GLU A 31 3.08 -10.11 2.45
C GLU A 31 3.94 -10.29 3.71
N ASP A 32 4.46 -9.17 4.22
CA ASP A 32 5.26 -9.19 5.45
C ASP A 32 4.43 -9.91 6.54
N PRO A 33 5.01 -10.86 7.29
CA PRO A 33 4.31 -11.56 8.35
C PRO A 33 3.56 -10.62 9.30
N LEU A 34 4.08 -9.40 9.50
CA LEU A 34 3.47 -8.36 10.31
C LEU A 34 2.16 -7.81 9.69
N ASP A 35 2.09 -7.70 8.37
CA ASP A 35 0.89 -7.23 7.67
C ASP A 35 -0.21 -8.30 7.65
N ILE A 36 0.16 -9.58 7.57
CA ILE A 36 -0.78 -10.69 7.78
C ILE A 36 -1.32 -10.64 9.21
N LEU A 37 -0.44 -10.45 10.21
CA LEU A 37 -0.82 -10.37 11.62
C LEU A 37 -1.78 -9.19 11.89
N LYS A 38 -1.49 -8.00 11.34
CA LYS A 38 -2.38 -6.82 11.43
C LYS A 38 -3.74 -7.08 10.80
N LYS A 39 -3.80 -7.71 9.62
CA LYS A 39 -5.06 -8.04 8.95
C LYS A 39 -5.93 -8.97 9.79
N ARG A 40 -5.35 -9.93 10.50
CA ARG A 40 -6.08 -10.86 11.38
C ARG A 40 -6.60 -10.16 12.65
N PHE A 41 -5.79 -9.27 13.23
CA PHE A 41 -6.22 -8.43 14.34
C PHE A 41 -7.38 -7.50 13.94
N ALA A 42 -7.29 -6.85 12.78
CA ALA A 42 -8.36 -5.99 12.25
C ALA A 42 -9.67 -6.74 11.96
N ARG A 43 -9.60 -8.05 11.65
CA ARG A 43 -10.77 -8.92 11.50
C ARG A 43 -11.35 -9.40 12.84
N GLY A 44 -10.66 -9.15 13.96
CA GLY A 44 -11.04 -9.68 15.27
C GLY A 44 -10.78 -11.18 15.43
N GLU A 45 -9.92 -11.78 14.60
CA GLU A 45 -9.59 -13.21 14.68
C GLU A 45 -8.59 -13.53 15.81
N ILE A 46 -7.91 -12.50 16.33
CA ILE A 46 -6.92 -12.60 17.40
C ILE A 46 -7.13 -11.47 18.39
N GLU A 47 -6.90 -11.74 19.67
CA GLU A 47 -6.97 -10.72 20.72
C GLU A 47 -5.69 -9.86 20.76
N HIS A 48 -5.78 -8.72 21.46
CA HIS A 48 -4.68 -7.77 21.57
C HIS A 48 -3.41 -8.37 22.17
N GLU A 49 -3.53 -9.27 23.15
CA GLU A 49 -2.40 -9.94 23.78
C GLU A 49 -1.64 -10.85 22.80
N GLU A 50 -2.37 -11.68 22.06
CA GLU A 50 -1.82 -12.56 21.02
C GLU A 50 -1.18 -11.79 19.87
N PHE A 51 -1.76 -10.63 19.50
CA PHE A 51 -1.17 -9.73 18.51
C PHE A 51 0.17 -9.16 18.98
N GLU A 52 0.26 -8.66 20.21
CA GLU A 52 1.47 -8.05 20.75
C GLU A 52 2.62 -9.06 20.92
N GLU A 53 2.32 -10.28 21.37
CA GLU A 53 3.32 -11.35 21.50
C GLU A 53 3.91 -11.73 20.13
N ARG A 54 3.06 -11.99 19.13
CA ARG A 54 3.50 -12.36 17.78
C ARG A 54 4.22 -11.22 17.07
N LYS A 55 3.77 -9.98 17.26
CA LYS A 55 4.42 -8.79 16.72
C LYS A 55 5.86 -8.67 17.23
N LYS A 56 6.11 -8.89 18.53
CA LYS A 56 7.46 -8.88 19.10
C LYS A 56 8.35 -9.97 18.51
N ILE A 57 7.83 -11.18 18.35
CA ILE A 57 8.56 -12.31 17.75
C ILE A 57 8.96 -11.98 16.31
N LEU A 58 8.04 -11.43 15.52
CA LEU A 58 8.30 -11.05 14.13
C LEU A 58 9.30 -9.90 14.00
N LEU A 59 9.25 -8.92 14.90
CA LEU A 59 10.21 -7.80 14.95
C LEU A 59 11.63 -8.23 15.36
N GLN A 60 11.76 -9.30 16.15
CA GLN A 60 13.06 -9.82 16.59
C GLN A 60 13.73 -10.72 15.52
N SER A 61 12.98 -11.14 14.51
CA SER A 61 13.41 -12.08 13.46
C SER A 61 13.99 -11.42 12.19
N ASN A 62 14.05 -10.08 12.14
CA ASN A 62 14.49 -9.28 10.99
C ASN A 62 15.70 -8.43 11.36
#